data_AF-A0A1W9QKJ0-F1
#
_entry.id   AF-A0A1W9QKJ0-F1
#
_cell.length_a   1.000
_cell.length_b   1.000
_cell.length_c   1.000
_cell.angle_alpha   90.00
_cell.angle_beta   90.00
_cell.angle_gamma   90.00
#
_symmetry.space_group_name_H-M   'P 1'
#
loop_
_entity.id
_entity.type
_entity.pdbx_description
1 polymer ?
#
loop_
_entity_poly.entity_id
_entity_poly.type
_entity_poly.pdbx_seq_one_letter_code
_entity_poly.pdbx_strand_id
1 'polypeptide(L)'
;EPSPEPAPEPEEKELFWQTIPASITINNQLRWNQLPDGPEIRIGLVYVNPEEKNDYLPFRISTTNQELYNVYDKNNKLLVRNTAGEIIEIDYDYNTGYYFVNDSKGKRLVMTDSYIKLSSDKNNIFKINSWNNGPFWGQNVNDNEFRGKIEIQYNPNTNRLWLINELPLEKYLKGVAEVSDSAPFEFLKAQKIAARTYALFRYLTPKYTNTPDGKPLFTLRSTQADQVYRGYNRETRSPNTFQAVDSTRGIVATYNNDPILAYYFARSNGATISSYEANMTDAPVAYLQSKLDPPSQGEIMLGHGVGMPQVGGIVAARQGANYSQILKYYYTNIDLTRMY
;
A
#
# COMPACT_ATOMS: atom_id res chain seq x y z
N GLU A 1 10.86 -0.92 -25.28
CA GLU A 1 11.01 -1.97 -24.25
C GLU A 1 11.12 -1.28 -22.89
N PRO A 2 10.42 -1.72 -21.84
CA PRO A 2 10.77 -1.30 -20.49
C PRO A 2 12.10 -1.94 -20.11
N SER A 3 13.04 -1.10 -19.67
CA SER A 3 14.32 -1.55 -19.11
C SER A 3 14.06 -2.48 -17.92
N PRO A 4 14.78 -3.61 -17.78
CA PRO A 4 14.71 -4.40 -16.57
C PRO A 4 15.13 -3.51 -15.38
N GLU A 5 14.30 -3.47 -14.34
CA GLU A 5 14.68 -2.90 -13.05
C GLU A 5 15.93 -3.61 -12.53
N PRO A 6 16.84 -2.89 -11.84
CA PRO A 6 17.98 -3.53 -11.20
C PRO A 6 17.46 -4.58 -10.21
N ALA A 7 18.06 -5.76 -10.24
CA ALA A 7 17.75 -6.82 -9.29
C ALA A 7 17.97 -6.27 -7.85
N PRO A 8 17.08 -6.58 -6.90
CA PRO A 8 17.26 -6.16 -5.51
C PRO A 8 18.61 -6.67 -5.00
N GLU A 9 19.32 -5.80 -4.28
CA GLU A 9 20.63 -6.12 -3.72
C GLU A 9 20.55 -7.32 -2.75
N PRO A 10 21.66 -8.06 -2.52
CA PRO A 10 21.64 -9.30 -1.75
C PRO A 10 21.03 -9.17 -0.33
N GLU A 11 21.18 -8.02 0.33
CA GLU A 11 20.59 -7.77 1.66
C GLU A 11 19.06 -7.55 1.61
N GLU A 12 18.51 -7.13 0.47
CA GLU A 12 17.07 -6.99 0.29
C GLU A 12 16.36 -8.36 0.16
N LYS A 13 17.06 -9.42 -0.25
CA LYS A 13 16.46 -10.76 -0.37
C LYS A 13 15.99 -11.33 0.96
N GLU A 14 16.61 -11.00 2.08
CA GLU A 14 16.15 -11.42 3.41
C GLU A 14 14.93 -10.63 3.92
N LEU A 15 14.67 -9.43 3.36
CA LEU A 15 13.59 -8.55 3.79
C LEU A 15 12.26 -8.78 3.04
N PHE A 16 12.29 -9.40 1.86
CA PHE A 16 11.10 -9.52 1.01
C PHE A 16 10.31 -10.82 1.16
N TRP A 17 10.95 -11.90 1.59
CA TRP A 17 10.38 -13.24 1.65
C TRP A 17 10.28 -13.72 3.09
N GLN A 18 9.32 -13.16 3.83
CA GLN A 18 8.98 -13.72 5.13
C GLN A 18 8.24 -15.05 4.94
N THR A 19 8.65 -16.06 5.69
CA THR A 19 7.95 -17.32 5.94
C THR A 19 6.51 -17.04 6.37
N ILE A 20 5.54 -17.27 5.48
CA ILE A 20 4.12 -17.15 5.81
C ILE A 20 3.59 -18.55 6.14
N PRO A 21 3.00 -18.76 7.33
CA PRO A 21 2.41 -20.06 7.68
C PRO A 21 1.23 -20.39 6.76
N ALA A 22 1.06 -21.67 6.41
CA ALA A 22 0.04 -22.18 5.48
C ALA A 22 -1.42 -21.92 5.90
N SER A 23 -1.63 -21.53 7.17
CA SER A 23 -2.89 -21.07 7.74
C SER A 23 -2.60 -20.07 8.85
N ILE A 24 -3.35 -18.97 8.89
CA ILE A 24 -3.37 -18.04 10.03
C ILE A 24 -4.71 -18.21 10.69
N THR A 25 -4.73 -18.60 11.96
CA THR A 25 -5.96 -18.54 12.76
C THR A 25 -6.13 -17.12 13.25
N ILE A 26 -7.14 -16.41 12.76
CA ILE A 26 -7.51 -15.13 13.35
C ILE A 26 -8.27 -15.43 14.62
N ASN A 27 -7.65 -15.16 15.76
CA ASN A 27 -8.41 -15.09 17.00
C ASN A 27 -9.48 -14.00 16.83
N ASN A 28 -10.75 -14.42 16.91
CA ASN A 28 -12.04 -13.74 16.68
C ASN A 28 -12.28 -12.40 17.43
N GLN A 29 -11.25 -11.64 17.78
CA GLN A 29 -11.38 -10.41 18.57
C GLN A 29 -11.54 -9.14 17.75
N LEU A 30 -11.33 -9.17 16.44
CA LEU A 30 -11.56 -7.99 15.60
C LEU A 30 -13.05 -7.87 15.27
N ARG A 31 -13.74 -7.02 16.03
CA ARG A 31 -15.13 -6.63 15.75
C ARG A 31 -15.16 -5.65 14.57
N TRP A 32 -14.96 -6.19 13.37
CA TRP A 32 -14.94 -5.45 12.11
C TRP A 32 -16.19 -4.58 11.89
N ASN A 33 -17.35 -5.01 12.41
CA ASN A 33 -18.62 -4.28 12.34
C ASN A 33 -18.60 -2.85 12.93
N GLN A 34 -17.56 -2.48 13.69
CA GLN A 34 -17.40 -1.14 14.25
C GLN A 34 -16.54 -0.21 13.37
N LEU A 35 -16.01 -0.71 12.26
CA LEU A 35 -15.09 0.00 11.37
C LEU A 35 -15.70 0.06 9.96
N PRO A 36 -16.61 1.01 9.67
CA PRO A 36 -17.32 1.04 8.39
C PRO A 36 -16.37 1.21 7.19
N ASP A 37 -15.22 1.89 7.37
CA ASP A 37 -14.19 2.05 6.33
C ASP A 37 -13.02 1.04 6.47
N GLY A 38 -13.19 -0.01 7.28
CA GLY A 38 -12.14 -0.96 7.64
C GLY A 38 -11.10 -0.38 8.62
N PRO A 39 -10.04 -1.13 8.95
CA PRO A 39 -8.98 -0.67 9.84
C PRO A 39 -8.17 0.47 9.22
N GLU A 40 -7.49 1.25 10.08
CA GLU A 40 -6.46 2.20 9.66
C GLU A 40 -5.23 1.44 9.13
N ILE A 41 -4.84 1.72 7.90
CA ILE A 41 -3.67 1.14 7.25
C ILE A 41 -2.57 2.19 7.22
N ARG A 42 -1.34 1.77 7.55
CA ARG A 42 -0.13 2.61 7.47
C ARG A 42 0.69 2.18 6.26
N ILE A 43 1.01 3.11 5.36
CA ILE A 43 1.69 2.86 4.10
C ILE A 43 3.02 3.60 4.10
N GLY A 44 4.14 2.87 4.06
CA GLY A 44 5.46 3.45 3.81
C GLY A 44 5.54 3.96 2.38
N LEU A 45 5.59 5.29 2.21
CA LEU A 45 5.55 5.97 0.91
C LEU A 45 6.93 6.03 0.25
N VAL A 46 7.90 6.58 0.97
CA VAL A 46 9.28 6.80 0.55
C VAL A 46 10.16 6.90 1.80
N TYR A 47 11.47 6.67 1.64
CA TYR A 47 12.44 6.88 2.70
C TYR A 47 13.63 7.70 2.24
N VAL A 48 14.36 8.24 3.21
CA VAL A 48 15.68 8.83 3.03
C VAL A 48 16.64 8.10 3.95
N ASN A 49 17.87 7.90 3.51
CA ASN A 49 18.98 7.50 4.38
C ASN A 49 20.18 8.41 4.09
N PRO A 50 21.17 8.49 4.99
CA PRO A 50 22.27 9.45 4.85
C PRO A 50 23.31 9.03 3.79
N GLU A 51 23.22 7.81 3.27
CA GLU A 51 24.18 7.23 2.32
C GLU A 51 23.72 7.36 0.86
N GLU A 52 22.41 7.45 0.63
CA GLU A 52 21.80 7.61 -0.70
C GLU A 52 21.66 9.10 -1.07
N LYS A 53 21.97 9.42 -2.33
CA LYS A 53 21.72 10.75 -2.90
C LYS A 53 20.25 10.92 -3.27
N ASN A 54 19.38 11.11 -2.27
CA ASN A 54 17.97 11.42 -2.47
C ASN A 54 17.64 12.80 -1.87
N ASP A 55 17.18 13.73 -2.70
CA ASP A 55 16.97 15.14 -2.33
C ASP A 55 15.52 15.40 -1.86
N TYR A 56 15.00 14.55 -0.96
CA TYR A 56 13.65 14.71 -0.39
C TYR A 56 13.64 15.51 0.92
N LEU A 57 14.78 15.62 1.59
CA LEU A 57 14.93 16.36 2.85
C LEU A 57 15.26 17.85 2.61
N PRO A 58 14.68 18.77 3.39
CA PRO A 58 13.62 18.53 4.36
C PRO A 58 12.31 18.10 3.67
N PHE A 59 11.50 17.26 4.33
CA PHE A 59 10.16 16.96 3.83
C PHE A 59 9.32 18.23 3.86
N ARG A 60 8.95 18.75 2.69
CA ARG A 60 8.14 19.97 2.54
C ARG A 60 6.69 19.56 2.35
N ILE A 61 5.80 19.92 3.28
CA ILE A 61 4.41 19.45 3.29
C ILE A 61 3.44 20.62 3.41
N SER A 62 2.37 20.59 2.63
CA SER A 62 1.26 21.55 2.66
C SER A 62 -0.09 20.85 2.50
N THR A 63 -1.21 21.58 2.57
CA THR A 63 -2.55 21.08 2.25
C THR A 63 -3.06 21.71 0.95
N THR A 64 -3.64 20.92 0.04
CA THR A 64 -4.11 21.44 -1.26
C THR A 64 -5.48 22.09 -1.21
N ASN A 65 -6.30 21.70 -0.24
CA ASN A 65 -7.61 22.29 0.01
C ASN A 65 -7.54 23.54 0.92
N GLN A 66 -6.35 24.05 1.20
CA GLN A 66 -6.08 25.20 2.10
C GLN A 66 -6.66 25.03 3.52
N GLU A 67 -7.00 23.80 3.88
CA GLU A 67 -7.56 23.50 5.19
C GLU A 67 -6.45 23.38 6.23
N LEU A 68 -6.82 23.73 7.46
CA LEU A 68 -5.93 23.73 8.60
C LEU A 68 -5.52 22.31 8.99
N TYR A 69 -4.28 22.14 9.42
CA TYR A 69 -3.76 20.92 10.03
C TYR A 69 -2.87 21.25 11.21
N ASN A 70 -2.60 20.23 12.03
CA ASN A 70 -1.77 20.33 13.21
C ASN A 70 -0.61 19.33 13.11
N VAL A 71 0.49 19.66 13.81
CA VAL A 71 1.67 18.81 13.94
C VAL A 71 1.72 18.28 15.37
N TYR A 72 1.90 16.97 15.52
CA TYR A 72 1.91 16.25 16.79
C TYR A 72 3.16 15.39 16.92
N ASP A 73 3.49 15.00 18.14
CA ASP A 73 4.45 13.95 18.43
C ASP A 73 3.79 12.54 18.40
N LYS A 74 4.57 11.50 18.70
CA LYS A 74 4.11 10.11 18.72
C LYS A 74 2.97 9.85 19.72
N ASN A 75 2.94 10.61 20.81
CA ASN A 75 1.98 10.51 21.91
C ASN A 75 0.74 11.40 21.69
N ASN A 76 0.58 11.97 20.48
CA ASN A 76 -0.46 12.94 20.14
C ASN A 76 -0.37 14.25 20.94
N LYS A 77 0.80 14.59 21.49
CA LYS A 77 1.04 15.93 22.04
C LYS A 77 1.16 16.91 20.88
N LEU A 78 0.34 17.95 20.91
CA LEU A 78 0.36 19.03 19.93
C LEU A 78 1.70 19.80 20.00
N LEU A 79 2.35 19.95 18.86
CA LEU A 79 3.61 20.67 18.67
C LEU A 79 3.41 22.01 17.95
N VAL A 80 2.62 22.03 16.86
CA VAL A 80 2.32 23.23 16.06
C VAL A 80 0.84 23.24 15.66
N ARG A 81 0.18 24.41 15.71
CA ARG A 81 -1.22 24.59 15.27
C ARG A 81 -1.34 25.32 13.92
N ASN A 82 -2.35 24.93 13.14
CA ASN A 82 -3.08 25.77 12.18
C ASN A 82 -2.24 26.52 11.13
N THR A 83 -1.51 25.77 10.30
CA THR A 83 -0.90 26.26 9.06
C THR A 83 -1.86 26.06 7.88
N ALA A 84 -2.74 27.03 7.59
CA ALA A 84 -3.62 26.96 6.41
C ALA A 84 -2.79 27.09 5.13
N GLY A 85 -2.59 26.00 4.39
CA GLY A 85 -1.89 26.01 3.10
C GLY A 85 -0.41 26.41 3.15
N GLU A 86 0.15 26.77 4.32
CA GLU A 86 1.57 27.03 4.47
C GLU A 86 2.37 25.74 4.37
N ILE A 87 3.57 25.85 3.80
CA ILE A 87 4.53 24.75 3.76
C ILE A 87 5.21 24.68 5.13
N ILE A 88 5.16 23.51 5.74
CA ILE A 88 6.02 23.12 6.86
C ILE A 88 7.16 22.26 6.32
N GLU A 89 8.37 22.51 6.82
CA GLU A 89 9.55 21.73 6.49
C GLU A 89 9.96 20.87 7.68
N ILE A 90 10.08 19.57 7.45
CA ILE A 90 10.45 18.59 8.48
C ILE A 90 11.77 17.95 8.11
N ASP A 91 12.76 18.18 8.97
CA ASP A 91 14.11 17.67 8.81
C ASP A 91 14.47 16.70 9.96
N TYR A 92 15.53 15.92 9.76
CA TYR A 92 16.02 14.96 10.74
C TYR A 92 17.55 14.93 10.75
N ASP A 93 18.15 15.13 11.92
CA ASP A 93 19.59 15.03 12.10
C ASP A 93 19.97 13.62 12.59
N TYR A 94 20.61 12.86 11.70
CA TYR A 94 21.05 11.49 11.95
C TYR A 94 22.11 11.38 13.05
N ASN A 95 22.86 12.46 13.35
CA ASN A 95 23.87 12.43 14.41
C ASN A 95 23.25 12.60 15.80
N THR A 96 22.22 13.45 15.91
CA THR A 96 21.62 13.80 17.20
C THR A 96 20.30 13.06 17.47
N GLY A 97 19.66 12.52 16.43
CA GLY A 97 18.37 11.84 16.52
C GLY A 97 17.16 12.78 16.66
N TYR A 98 17.34 14.08 16.42
CA TYR A 98 16.28 15.07 16.55
C TYR A 98 15.60 15.36 15.20
N TYR A 99 14.28 15.47 15.28
CA TYR A 99 13.40 16.02 14.26
C TYR A 99 13.28 17.53 14.47
N PHE A 100 13.19 18.23 13.36
CA PHE A 100 13.05 19.67 13.33
C PHE A 100 11.88 20.07 12.46
N VAL A 101 10.97 20.86 13.03
CA VAL A 101 9.85 21.44 12.28
C VAL A 101 10.17 22.91 12.07
N ASN A 102 10.17 23.35 10.81
CA ASN A 102 10.43 24.73 10.41
C ASN A 102 9.23 25.29 9.64
N ASP A 103 9.05 26.61 9.68
CA ASP A 103 8.17 27.29 8.74
C ASP A 103 8.80 27.40 7.33
N SER A 104 8.02 27.89 6.37
CA SER A 104 8.45 28.08 4.98
C SER A 104 9.61 29.07 4.78
N LYS A 105 10.01 29.82 5.82
CA LYS A 105 11.13 30.75 5.81
C LYS A 105 12.36 30.17 6.52
N GLY A 106 12.31 28.89 6.92
CA GLY A 106 13.39 28.20 7.62
C GLY A 106 13.48 28.50 9.12
N LYS A 107 12.48 29.19 9.71
CA LYS A 107 12.47 29.45 11.16
C LYS A 107 12.10 28.16 11.90
N ARG A 108 12.96 27.73 12.82
CA ARG A 108 12.71 26.60 13.73
C ARG A 108 11.49 26.88 14.61
N LEU A 109 10.48 26.04 14.48
CA LEU A 109 9.27 26.04 15.32
C LEU A 109 9.38 25.01 16.45
N VAL A 110 9.94 23.84 16.13
CA VAL A 110 10.02 22.70 17.06
C VAL A 110 11.34 21.95 16.87
N MET A 111 11.87 21.43 17.98
CA MET A 111 12.92 20.43 18.04
C MET A 111 12.43 19.31 18.98
N THR A 112 12.44 18.07 18.52
CA THR A 112 12.00 16.91 19.33
C THR A 112 12.71 15.64 18.87
N ASP A 113 12.92 14.70 19.79
CA ASP A 113 13.40 13.33 19.52
C ASP A 113 12.26 12.36 19.19
N SER A 114 11.01 12.83 19.22
CA SER A 114 9.84 12.06 18.81
C SER A 114 9.57 12.22 17.32
N TYR A 115 9.19 11.11 16.68
CA TYR A 115 8.68 11.14 15.32
C TYR A 115 7.43 12.03 15.20
N ILE A 116 7.23 12.58 14.00
CA ILE A 116 6.27 13.64 13.73
C ILE A 116 5.01 13.07 13.05
N LYS A 117 3.83 13.54 13.48
CA LYS A 117 2.53 13.25 12.86
C LYS A 117 1.87 14.55 12.40
N LEU A 118 1.33 14.57 11.19
CA LEU A 118 0.50 15.63 10.65
C LEU A 118 -0.91 15.08 10.48
N SER A 119 -1.88 15.73 11.09
CA SER A 119 -3.28 15.35 10.97
C SER A 119 -4.20 16.56 11.03
N SER A 120 -5.46 16.35 10.63
CA SER A 120 -6.51 17.35 10.71
C SER A 120 -7.80 16.70 11.17
N ASP A 121 -8.64 17.49 11.85
CA ASP A 121 -10.01 17.11 12.19
C ASP A 121 -10.94 17.18 10.96
N LYS A 122 -10.46 17.77 9.84
CA LYS A 122 -11.14 17.83 8.55
C LYS A 122 -10.53 16.85 7.55
N ASN A 123 -11.27 16.58 6.46
CA ASN A 123 -10.81 15.74 5.34
C ASN A 123 -9.75 16.49 4.50
N ASN A 124 -8.53 16.60 5.03
CA ASN A 124 -7.41 17.24 4.33
C ASN A 124 -6.78 16.35 3.28
N ILE A 125 -6.23 17.01 2.27
CA ILE A 125 -5.35 16.42 1.27
C ILE A 125 -3.96 17.02 1.48
N PHE A 126 -3.05 16.21 2.00
CA PHE A 126 -1.65 16.59 2.19
C PHE A 126 -0.88 16.44 0.89
N LYS A 127 -0.11 17.46 0.52
CA LYS A 127 0.83 17.43 -0.60
C LYS A 127 2.25 17.39 -0.09
N ILE A 128 3.04 16.44 -0.59
CA ILE A 128 4.45 16.30 -0.28
C ILE A 128 5.26 17.04 -1.34
N ASN A 129 5.45 18.35 -1.14
CA ASN A 129 6.07 19.27 -2.09
C ASN A 129 7.51 18.89 -2.47
N SER A 130 8.28 18.27 -1.55
CA SER A 130 9.65 17.83 -1.83
C SER A 130 9.72 16.47 -2.54
N TRP A 131 8.60 15.79 -2.76
CA TRP A 131 8.57 14.49 -3.43
C TRP A 131 7.99 14.60 -4.84
N ASN A 132 8.79 14.21 -5.83
CA ASN A 132 8.35 14.01 -7.20
C ASN A 132 8.06 12.52 -7.44
N ASN A 133 6.78 12.20 -7.59
CA ASN A 133 6.28 10.85 -7.78
C ASN A 133 5.53 10.70 -9.11
N GLY A 134 6.08 11.30 -10.18
CA GLY A 134 5.56 11.14 -11.54
C GLY A 134 6.02 9.85 -12.22
N PRO A 135 5.28 9.37 -13.23
CA PRO A 135 5.75 8.26 -14.06
C PRO A 135 6.99 8.67 -14.85
N PHE A 136 7.98 7.80 -14.92
CA PHE A 136 9.24 8.05 -15.63
C PHE A 136 9.09 8.29 -17.15
N TRP A 137 7.92 7.95 -17.71
CA TRP A 137 7.58 8.16 -19.12
C TRP A 137 7.06 9.57 -19.45
N GLY A 138 7.13 10.53 -18.52
CA GLY A 138 6.97 11.95 -18.84
C GLY A 138 5.54 12.47 -18.96
N GLN A 139 4.52 11.78 -18.40
CA GLN A 139 3.24 12.46 -18.18
C GLN A 139 3.42 13.55 -17.11
N ASN A 140 2.78 14.71 -17.32
CA ASN A 140 2.76 15.81 -16.35
C ASN A 140 1.81 15.50 -15.17
N VAL A 141 2.08 14.39 -14.48
CA VAL A 141 1.37 13.92 -13.30
C VAL A 141 2.41 13.72 -12.22
N ASN A 142 2.18 14.27 -11.03
CA ASN A 142 2.98 14.03 -9.85
C ASN A 142 2.04 13.49 -8.76
N ASP A 143 2.11 12.17 -8.50
CA ASP A 143 1.22 11.50 -7.55
C ASP A 143 1.75 11.70 -6.11
N ASN A 144 1.74 12.95 -5.61
CA ASN A 144 2.28 13.35 -4.30
C ASN A 144 1.23 13.93 -3.33
N GLU A 145 -0.06 13.70 -3.58
CA GLU A 145 -1.17 14.13 -2.73
C GLU A 145 -1.84 12.93 -2.04
N PHE A 146 -2.11 13.05 -0.74
CA PHE A 146 -2.56 11.96 0.12
C PHE A 146 -3.65 12.39 1.10
N ARG A 147 -4.65 11.51 1.31
CA ARG A 147 -5.67 11.65 2.35
C ARG A 147 -5.16 11.18 3.70
N GLY A 148 -5.86 11.53 4.77
CA GLY A 148 -5.62 10.96 6.10
C GLY A 148 -4.51 11.70 6.82
N LYS A 149 -3.59 10.96 7.45
CA LYS A 149 -2.49 11.51 8.22
C LYS A 149 -1.17 11.23 7.53
N ILE A 150 -0.19 12.07 7.79
CA ILE A 150 1.20 11.87 7.38
C ILE A 150 2.04 11.69 8.63
N GLU A 151 2.97 10.75 8.59
CA GLU A 151 3.92 10.50 9.66
C GLU A 151 5.34 10.46 9.08
N ILE A 152 6.29 11.00 9.83
CA ILE A 152 7.72 10.94 9.47
C ILE A 152 8.43 10.27 10.64
N GLN A 153 8.91 9.05 10.41
CA GLN A 153 9.48 8.19 11.45
C GLN A 153 10.81 7.57 11.00
N TYR A 154 11.86 7.82 11.78
CA TYR A 154 13.16 7.18 11.62
C TYR A 154 13.16 5.77 12.19
N ASN A 155 13.73 4.85 11.43
CA ASN A 155 14.02 3.49 11.86
C ASN A 155 15.55 3.29 11.96
N PRO A 156 16.10 3.22 13.19
CA PRO A 156 17.54 3.06 13.38
C PRO A 156 18.07 1.70 12.90
N ASN A 157 17.25 0.64 12.89
CA ASN A 157 17.68 -0.69 12.44
C ASN A 157 17.97 -0.74 10.93
N THR A 158 17.39 0.18 10.17
CA THR A 158 17.59 0.27 8.72
C THR A 158 18.29 1.57 8.29
N ASN A 159 18.65 2.43 9.24
CA ASN A 159 19.16 3.78 9.01
C ASN A 159 18.29 4.60 8.01
N ARG A 160 16.96 4.46 8.09
CA ARG A 160 16.01 5.06 7.12
C ARG A 160 14.97 5.92 7.82
N LEU A 161 14.82 7.15 7.37
CA LEU A 161 13.74 8.06 7.72
C LEU A 161 12.57 7.86 6.75
N TRP A 162 11.46 7.33 7.24
CA TRP A 162 10.29 7.00 6.44
C TRP A 162 9.24 8.09 6.46
N LEU A 163 8.70 8.41 5.29
CA LEU A 163 7.43 9.10 5.14
C LEU A 163 6.31 8.06 5.03
N ILE A 164 5.31 8.14 5.91
CA ILE A 164 4.25 7.15 6.07
C ILE A 164 2.90 7.84 5.92
N ASN A 165 1.97 7.24 5.18
CA ASN A 165 0.59 7.69 5.08
C ASN A 165 -0.33 6.76 5.88
N GLU A 166 -1.16 7.32 6.76
CA GLU A 166 -2.14 6.58 7.55
C GLU A 166 -3.56 6.99 7.17
N LEU A 167 -4.39 6.02 6.77
CA LEU A 167 -5.78 6.25 6.39
C LEU A 167 -6.61 4.94 6.47
N PRO A 168 -7.95 5.05 6.57
CA PRO A 168 -8.83 3.87 6.52
C PRO A 168 -8.64 3.04 5.25
N LEU A 169 -8.75 1.71 5.40
CA LEU A 169 -8.56 0.72 4.32
C LEU A 169 -9.36 1.06 3.04
N GLU A 170 -10.63 1.44 3.16
CA GLU A 170 -11.44 1.80 1.98
C GLU A 170 -10.94 3.06 1.26
N LYS A 171 -10.32 4.01 1.98
CA LYS A 171 -9.68 5.18 1.37
C LYS A 171 -8.34 4.82 0.74
N TYR A 172 -7.55 3.95 1.37
CA TYR A 172 -6.32 3.41 0.80
C TYR A 172 -6.56 2.74 -0.57
N LEU A 173 -7.58 1.90 -0.68
CA LEU A 173 -7.88 1.15 -1.91
C LEU A 173 -8.20 2.04 -3.11
N LYS A 174 -8.70 3.26 -2.88
CA LYS A 174 -8.98 4.26 -3.92
C LYS A 174 -7.68 4.81 -4.54
N GLY A 175 -6.58 4.81 -3.79
CA GLY A 175 -5.26 5.20 -4.28
C GLY A 175 -4.42 4.05 -4.86
N VAL A 176 -4.86 2.80 -4.79
CA VAL A 176 -4.14 1.64 -5.36
C VAL A 176 -4.21 1.64 -6.89
N ALA A 177 -3.05 1.57 -7.55
CA ALA A 177 -2.83 1.84 -8.97
C ALA A 177 -2.23 0.64 -9.74
N GLU A 178 -2.84 -0.54 -9.57
CA GLU A 178 -2.34 -1.82 -10.14
C GLU A 178 -2.79 -2.09 -11.58
N VAL A 179 -3.92 -1.50 -11.97
CA VAL A 179 -4.62 -1.82 -13.23
C VAL A 179 -5.16 -0.54 -13.88
N SER A 180 -5.34 -0.56 -15.20
CA SER A 180 -5.97 0.55 -15.93
C SER A 180 -7.41 0.77 -15.46
N ASP A 181 -7.84 2.03 -15.38
CA ASP A 181 -9.22 2.40 -15.05
C ASP A 181 -10.23 1.98 -16.14
N SER A 182 -9.73 1.68 -17.35
CA SER A 182 -10.52 1.21 -18.49
C SER A 182 -10.72 -0.32 -18.51
N ALA A 183 -10.22 -1.05 -17.50
CA ALA A 183 -10.43 -2.50 -17.43
C ALA A 183 -11.93 -2.81 -17.20
N PRO A 184 -12.41 -4.00 -17.60
CA PRO A 184 -13.80 -4.39 -17.37
C PRO A 184 -14.20 -4.23 -15.91
N PHE A 185 -15.38 -3.68 -15.65
CA PHE A 185 -15.79 -3.32 -14.29
C PHE A 185 -15.83 -4.51 -13.33
N GLU A 186 -16.26 -5.69 -13.80
CA GLU A 186 -16.23 -6.92 -13.00
C GLU A 186 -14.80 -7.37 -12.64
N PHE A 187 -13.83 -7.13 -13.52
CA PHE A 187 -12.42 -7.35 -13.18
C PHE A 187 -11.89 -6.30 -12.20
N LEU A 188 -12.28 -5.02 -12.33
CA LEU A 188 -11.92 -3.98 -11.36
C LEU A 188 -12.43 -4.35 -9.95
N LYS A 189 -13.66 -4.88 -9.84
CA LYS A 189 -14.19 -5.43 -8.58
C LYS A 189 -13.36 -6.58 -8.05
N ALA A 190 -13.01 -7.56 -8.90
CA ALA A 190 -12.17 -8.70 -8.51
C ALA A 190 -10.80 -8.22 -7.99
N GLN A 191 -10.14 -7.32 -8.71
CA GLN A 191 -8.87 -6.73 -8.29
C GLN A 191 -9.02 -6.04 -6.93
N LYS A 192 -10.07 -5.23 -6.72
CA LYS A 192 -10.22 -4.47 -5.47
C LYS A 192 -10.53 -5.35 -4.26
N ILE A 193 -11.26 -6.43 -4.45
CA ILE A 193 -11.44 -7.45 -3.41
C ILE A 193 -10.10 -8.13 -3.10
N ALA A 194 -9.32 -8.53 -4.12
CA ALA A 194 -7.99 -9.12 -3.90
C ALA A 194 -7.06 -8.13 -3.17
N ALA A 195 -7.03 -6.87 -3.59
CA ALA A 195 -6.23 -5.83 -2.95
C ALA A 195 -6.64 -5.55 -1.50
N ARG A 196 -7.95 -5.47 -1.21
CA ARG A 196 -8.49 -5.34 0.15
C ARG A 196 -8.08 -6.52 1.02
N THR A 197 -8.18 -7.72 0.47
CA THR A 197 -7.85 -8.96 1.15
C THR A 197 -6.37 -9.02 1.49
N TYR A 198 -5.49 -8.67 0.54
CA TYR A 198 -4.04 -8.58 0.77
C TYR A 198 -3.67 -7.56 1.87
N ALA A 199 -4.22 -6.35 1.79
CA ALA A 199 -3.98 -5.32 2.78
C ALA A 199 -4.44 -5.75 4.19
N LEU A 200 -5.61 -6.38 4.28
CA LEU A 200 -6.13 -6.92 5.53
C LEU A 200 -5.28 -8.07 6.06
N PHE A 201 -4.83 -8.96 5.19
CA PHE A 201 -3.88 -10.02 5.54
C PHE A 201 -2.61 -9.44 6.15
N ARG A 202 -1.99 -8.43 5.52
CA ARG A 202 -0.77 -7.77 6.04
C ARG A 202 -1.00 -6.95 7.30
N TYR A 203 -2.20 -6.43 7.52
CA TYR A 203 -2.58 -5.85 8.79
C TYR A 203 -2.56 -6.89 9.92
N LEU A 204 -3.01 -8.11 9.64
CA LEU A 204 -3.07 -9.22 10.60
C LEU A 204 -1.74 -9.97 10.75
N THR A 205 -0.93 -10.00 9.70
CA THR A 205 0.42 -10.58 9.67
C THR A 205 1.43 -9.53 9.21
N PRO A 206 1.89 -8.66 10.14
CA PRO A 206 2.73 -7.54 9.78
C PRO A 206 4.09 -7.98 9.27
N LYS A 207 4.54 -7.35 8.16
CA LYS A 207 5.83 -7.63 7.53
C LYS A 207 6.97 -6.73 8.03
N TYR A 208 6.70 -5.44 8.22
CA TYR A 208 7.75 -4.43 8.45
C TYR A 208 8.08 -4.24 9.93
N THR A 209 8.49 -5.31 10.60
CA THR A 209 8.70 -5.39 12.06
C THR A 209 10.13 -5.19 12.52
N ASN A 210 11.07 -4.92 11.59
CA ASN A 210 12.46 -4.62 11.92
C ASN A 210 12.59 -3.21 12.54
N THR A 211 12.07 -3.03 13.74
CA THR A 211 12.12 -1.82 14.55
C THR A 211 12.70 -2.15 15.93
N PRO A 212 13.22 -1.16 16.69
CA PRO A 212 13.77 -1.42 18.02
C PRO A 212 12.81 -2.06 19.01
N ASP A 213 11.51 -1.81 18.89
CA ASP A 213 10.47 -2.35 19.78
C ASP A 213 9.76 -3.58 19.21
N GLY A 214 10.21 -4.08 18.04
CA GLY A 214 9.64 -5.24 17.35
C GLY A 214 8.23 -5.01 16.78
N LYS A 215 7.67 -3.80 16.90
CA LYS A 215 6.36 -3.47 16.36
C LYS A 215 6.45 -3.08 14.88
N PRO A 216 5.41 -3.33 14.08
CA PRO A 216 5.44 -2.96 12.68
C PRO A 216 5.58 -1.44 12.49
N LEU A 217 6.60 -1.04 11.73
CA LEU A 217 6.82 0.35 11.34
C LEU A 217 5.66 0.88 10.50
N PHE A 218 5.15 0.07 9.59
CA PHE A 218 3.94 0.33 8.79
C PHE A 218 3.35 -1.01 8.30
N THR A 219 2.16 -0.98 7.71
CA THR A 219 1.45 -2.16 7.22
C THR A 219 1.93 -2.60 5.83
N LEU A 220 2.06 -1.65 4.90
CA LEU A 220 2.34 -1.90 3.47
C LEU A 220 3.37 -0.91 2.93
N ARG A 221 4.11 -1.27 1.88
CA ARG A 221 4.84 -0.31 1.03
C ARG A 221 3.99 0.14 -0.14
N SER A 222 4.24 1.38 -0.60
CA SER A 222 3.60 1.98 -1.78
C SER A 222 4.07 1.43 -3.13
N THR A 223 5.00 0.48 -3.13
CA THR A 223 5.67 -0.07 -4.32
C THR A 223 5.19 -1.49 -4.63
N GLN A 224 5.71 -2.08 -5.70
CA GLN A 224 5.41 -3.46 -6.11
C GLN A 224 5.75 -4.53 -5.05
N ALA A 225 6.51 -4.19 -4.01
CA ALA A 225 6.77 -5.13 -2.91
C ALA A 225 5.56 -5.41 -2.04
N ASP A 226 4.52 -4.59 -2.12
CA ASP A 226 3.18 -4.91 -1.63
C ASP A 226 2.16 -4.57 -2.70
N GLN A 227 1.77 -3.29 -2.78
CA GLN A 227 0.80 -2.83 -3.76
C GLN A 227 1.14 -1.41 -4.19
N VAL A 228 1.10 -1.16 -5.50
CA VAL A 228 1.41 0.16 -6.03
C VAL A 228 0.35 1.16 -5.54
N TYR A 229 0.75 2.11 -4.70
CA TYR A 229 -0.12 3.12 -4.10
C TYR A 229 0.31 4.52 -4.53
N ARG A 230 -0.66 5.28 -5.06
CA ARG A 230 -0.46 6.59 -5.69
C ARG A 230 -1.37 7.67 -5.08
N GLY A 231 -1.92 7.40 -3.89
CA GLY A 231 -2.64 8.38 -3.08
C GLY A 231 -3.88 8.97 -3.74
N TYR A 232 -4.19 10.20 -3.34
CA TYR A 232 -5.37 10.95 -3.74
C TYR A 232 -5.35 11.32 -5.23
N ASN A 233 -4.16 11.59 -5.80
CA ASN A 233 -4.07 11.85 -7.23
C ASN A 233 -4.64 10.66 -8.02
N ARG A 234 -4.28 9.42 -7.71
CA ARG A 234 -4.86 8.23 -8.38
C ARG A 234 -6.37 8.15 -8.23
N GLU A 235 -6.90 8.41 -7.03
CA GLU A 235 -8.35 8.42 -6.77
C GLU A 235 -9.07 9.36 -7.77
N THR A 236 -8.58 10.59 -7.92
CA THR A 236 -9.23 11.61 -8.78
C THR A 236 -9.26 11.27 -10.27
N ARG A 237 -8.25 10.56 -10.78
CA ARG A 237 -8.15 10.18 -12.22
C ARG A 237 -8.71 8.80 -12.54
N SER A 238 -9.30 8.09 -11.57
CA SER A 238 -9.71 6.69 -11.75
C SER A 238 -11.12 6.41 -11.20
N PRO A 239 -12.17 7.02 -11.80
CA PRO A 239 -13.53 6.93 -11.29
C PRO A 239 -14.09 5.49 -11.31
N ASN A 240 -13.75 4.66 -12.30
CA ASN A 240 -14.25 3.27 -12.32
C ASN A 240 -13.62 2.42 -11.21
N THR A 241 -12.33 2.65 -10.96
CA THR A 241 -11.57 2.04 -9.86
C THR A 241 -12.19 2.42 -8.51
N PHE A 242 -12.54 3.71 -8.34
CA PHE A 242 -13.25 4.21 -7.17
C PHE A 242 -14.62 3.51 -6.99
N GLN A 243 -15.42 3.42 -8.04
CA GLN A 243 -16.73 2.75 -8.00
C GLN A 243 -16.60 1.25 -7.71
N ALA A 244 -15.54 0.60 -8.20
CA ALA A 244 -15.27 -0.80 -7.89
C ALA A 244 -14.95 -1.01 -6.40
N VAL A 245 -14.21 -0.08 -5.77
CA VAL A 245 -13.98 -0.08 -4.31
C VAL A 245 -15.31 0.01 -3.57
N ASP A 246 -16.13 1.02 -3.88
CA ASP A 246 -17.39 1.28 -3.16
C ASP A 246 -18.42 0.15 -3.37
N SER A 247 -18.54 -0.39 -4.59
CA SER A 247 -19.45 -1.50 -4.89
C SER A 247 -19.03 -2.84 -4.26
N THR A 248 -17.77 -2.97 -3.85
CA THR A 248 -17.22 -4.17 -3.20
C THR A 248 -16.81 -3.92 -1.75
N ARG A 249 -17.22 -2.79 -1.17
CA ARG A 249 -16.86 -2.37 0.19
C ARG A 249 -16.99 -3.52 1.17
N GLY A 250 -15.97 -3.74 2.00
CA GLY A 250 -15.98 -4.80 3.01
C GLY A 250 -15.98 -6.25 2.49
N ILE A 251 -16.09 -6.51 1.17
CA ILE A 251 -16.00 -7.87 0.62
C ILE A 251 -14.53 -8.30 0.56
N VAL A 252 -14.23 -9.43 1.20
CA VAL A 252 -12.91 -10.02 1.35
C VAL A 252 -12.95 -11.48 0.90
N ALA A 253 -11.89 -11.95 0.24
CA ALA A 253 -11.72 -13.37 -0.07
C ALA A 253 -11.21 -14.13 1.17
N THR A 254 -11.91 -15.19 1.55
CA THR A 254 -11.64 -15.94 2.78
C THR A 254 -11.46 -17.42 2.51
N TYR A 255 -10.60 -18.07 3.29
CA TYR A 255 -10.48 -19.51 3.38
C TYR A 255 -10.60 -19.90 4.85
N ASN A 256 -11.54 -20.79 5.18
CA ASN A 256 -11.89 -21.10 6.57
C ASN A 256 -12.26 -19.87 7.43
N ASN A 257 -12.93 -18.89 6.83
CA ASN A 257 -13.31 -17.58 7.42
C ASN A 257 -12.16 -16.58 7.64
N ASP A 258 -10.91 -16.97 7.42
CA ASP A 258 -9.76 -16.06 7.50
C ASP A 258 -9.48 -15.43 6.12
N PRO A 259 -9.16 -14.12 6.01
CA PRO A 259 -8.65 -13.50 4.79
C PRO A 259 -7.47 -14.29 4.23
N ILE A 260 -7.49 -14.52 2.92
CA ILE A 260 -6.39 -15.21 2.26
C ILE A 260 -5.20 -14.29 2.01
N LEU A 261 -4.03 -14.87 1.75
CA LEU A 261 -2.95 -14.14 1.07
C LEU A 261 -3.30 -13.97 -0.42
N ALA A 262 -3.97 -12.87 -0.77
CA ALA A 262 -4.50 -12.63 -2.10
C ALA A 262 -3.45 -12.07 -3.08
N TYR A 263 -2.44 -12.88 -3.44
CA TYR A 263 -1.46 -12.51 -4.46
C TYR A 263 -2.09 -12.35 -5.85
N TYR A 264 -1.62 -11.37 -6.61
CA TYR A 264 -2.01 -11.11 -7.99
C TYR A 264 -0.82 -10.53 -8.77
N PHE A 265 -0.79 -10.71 -10.08
CA PHE A 265 0.35 -10.33 -10.92
C PHE A 265 -0.10 -9.98 -12.35
N ALA A 266 0.77 -9.40 -13.17
CA ALA A 266 0.35 -8.83 -14.45
C ALA A 266 -0.11 -9.88 -15.48
N ARG A 267 0.72 -10.88 -15.78
CA ARG A 267 0.43 -11.85 -16.86
C ARG A 267 1.10 -13.20 -16.61
N SER A 268 0.38 -14.29 -16.89
CA SER A 268 0.93 -15.66 -16.85
C SER A 268 1.60 -16.04 -18.18
N ASN A 269 2.07 -17.28 -18.31
CA ASN A 269 2.55 -17.86 -19.57
C ASN A 269 1.64 -19.01 -20.08
N GLY A 270 0.39 -19.06 -19.60
CA GLY A 270 -0.57 -20.14 -19.89
C GLY A 270 -1.03 -20.89 -18.65
N ALA A 271 -0.35 -20.73 -17.53
CA ALA A 271 -0.76 -21.21 -16.22
C ALA A 271 -0.17 -20.35 -15.09
N THR A 272 -0.83 -20.34 -13.95
CA THR A 272 -0.29 -19.79 -12.70
C THR A 272 0.62 -20.83 -12.02
N ILE A 273 1.44 -20.39 -11.08
CA ILE A 273 2.33 -21.23 -10.28
C ILE A 273 1.75 -21.33 -8.87
N SER A 274 1.88 -22.49 -8.22
CA SER A 274 1.52 -22.57 -6.79
C SER A 274 2.44 -21.68 -5.95
N SER A 275 1.98 -21.18 -4.81
CA SER A 275 2.81 -20.30 -3.97
C SER A 275 4.08 -21.00 -3.47
N TYR A 276 4.02 -22.31 -3.27
CA TYR A 276 5.14 -23.13 -2.82
C TYR A 276 6.19 -23.32 -3.93
N GLU A 277 5.78 -23.69 -5.15
CA GLU A 277 6.71 -23.83 -6.29
C GLU A 277 7.38 -22.51 -6.67
N ALA A 278 6.68 -21.39 -6.48
CA ALA A 278 7.23 -20.05 -6.67
C ALA A 278 8.15 -19.58 -5.52
N ASN A 279 8.37 -20.41 -4.48
CA ASN A 279 9.11 -20.08 -3.26
C ASN A 279 8.59 -18.81 -2.55
N MET A 280 7.29 -18.55 -2.62
CA MET A 280 6.66 -17.42 -1.93
C MET A 280 6.07 -17.81 -0.58
N THR A 281 5.99 -19.10 -0.27
CA THR A 281 5.50 -19.67 1.00
C THR A 281 6.26 -20.96 1.31
N ASP A 282 6.58 -21.19 2.58
CA ASP A 282 7.42 -22.32 3.03
C ASP A 282 6.71 -23.68 2.97
N ALA A 283 5.39 -23.68 2.81
CA ALA A 283 4.58 -24.87 2.65
C ALA A 283 3.46 -24.62 1.61
N PRO A 284 2.88 -25.69 1.03
CA PRO A 284 1.73 -25.57 0.15
C PRO A 284 0.55 -24.83 0.80
N VAL A 285 0.00 -23.85 0.09
CA VAL A 285 -1.18 -23.07 0.54
C VAL A 285 -2.41 -23.49 -0.27
N ALA A 286 -3.44 -24.02 0.41
CA ALA A 286 -4.58 -24.67 -0.23
C ALA A 286 -5.31 -23.81 -1.28
N TYR A 287 -5.37 -22.49 -1.09
CA TYR A 287 -6.03 -21.57 -2.02
C TYR A 287 -5.10 -20.98 -3.09
N LEU A 288 -3.77 -21.10 -2.97
CA LEU A 288 -2.78 -20.61 -3.95
C LEU A 288 -2.15 -21.77 -4.73
N GLN A 289 -2.99 -22.48 -5.48
CA GLN A 289 -2.60 -23.60 -6.34
C GLN A 289 -2.45 -23.14 -7.80
N SER A 290 -1.68 -23.89 -8.58
CA SER A 290 -1.59 -23.66 -10.03
C SER A 290 -2.97 -23.82 -10.70
N LYS A 291 -3.26 -22.92 -11.63
CA LYS A 291 -4.47 -22.90 -12.47
C LYS A 291 -4.06 -22.67 -13.90
N LEU A 292 -4.79 -23.31 -14.82
CA LEU A 292 -4.65 -22.99 -16.24
C LEU A 292 -5.06 -21.53 -16.47
N ASP A 293 -4.37 -20.87 -17.39
CA ASP A 293 -4.70 -19.52 -17.84
C ASP A 293 -4.51 -19.42 -19.37
N PRO A 294 -5.36 -20.12 -20.15
CA PRO A 294 -5.22 -20.20 -21.60
C PRO A 294 -5.05 -18.86 -22.34
N PRO A 295 -5.66 -17.73 -21.90
CA PRO A 295 -5.50 -16.45 -22.60
C PRO A 295 -4.06 -15.94 -22.74
N SER A 296 -3.12 -16.43 -21.93
CA SER A 296 -1.71 -16.04 -21.99
C SER A 296 -0.79 -17.20 -22.40
N GLN A 297 -1.31 -18.24 -23.03
CA GLN A 297 -0.51 -19.39 -23.45
C GLN A 297 0.60 -18.99 -24.43
N GLY A 298 1.85 -19.31 -24.07
CA GLY A 298 3.03 -18.99 -24.88
C GLY A 298 3.54 -17.55 -24.72
N GLU A 299 2.89 -16.73 -23.88
CA GLU A 299 3.34 -15.39 -23.54
C GLU A 299 4.47 -15.42 -22.51
N ILE A 300 5.21 -14.30 -22.40
CA ILE A 300 6.19 -14.11 -21.32
C ILE A 300 5.44 -13.76 -20.02
N MET A 301 5.70 -14.51 -18.96
CA MET A 301 5.18 -14.21 -17.62
C MET A 301 5.72 -12.87 -17.10
N LEU A 302 4.82 -12.02 -16.59
CA LEU A 302 5.15 -10.73 -15.99
C LEU A 302 4.64 -10.69 -14.54
N GLY A 303 5.58 -10.69 -13.60
CA GLY A 303 5.33 -10.81 -12.16
C GLY A 303 5.60 -12.22 -11.64
N HIS A 304 5.24 -12.48 -10.39
CA HIS A 304 5.65 -13.68 -9.64
C HIS A 304 4.85 -14.96 -9.96
N GLY A 305 3.79 -14.89 -10.77
CA GLY A 305 3.08 -16.09 -11.26
C GLY A 305 2.01 -16.68 -10.33
N VAL A 306 1.87 -16.18 -9.09
CA VAL A 306 1.02 -16.78 -8.04
C VAL A 306 -0.31 -16.06 -7.89
N GLY A 307 -1.41 -16.81 -7.78
CA GLY A 307 -2.75 -16.25 -7.57
C GLY A 307 -3.38 -15.75 -8.88
N MET A 308 -3.94 -14.54 -8.88
CA MET A 308 -4.72 -14.04 -10.02
C MET A 308 -3.87 -13.24 -11.03
N PRO A 309 -3.71 -13.70 -12.30
CA PRO A 309 -3.15 -12.89 -13.37
C PRO A 309 -4.15 -11.82 -13.83
N GLN A 310 -3.68 -10.57 -13.98
CA GLN A 310 -4.53 -9.46 -14.40
C GLN A 310 -5.05 -9.66 -15.83
N VAL A 311 -4.20 -10.09 -16.77
CA VAL A 311 -4.62 -10.36 -18.16
C VAL A 311 -5.71 -11.44 -18.22
N GLY A 312 -5.51 -12.57 -17.54
CA GLY A 312 -6.48 -13.65 -17.47
C GLY A 312 -7.82 -13.22 -16.89
N GLY A 313 -7.79 -12.49 -15.77
CA GLY A 313 -9.00 -11.91 -15.16
C GLY A 313 -9.74 -10.91 -16.07
N ILE A 314 -9.00 -10.07 -16.80
CA ILE A 314 -9.59 -9.13 -17.78
C ILE A 314 -10.29 -9.88 -18.91
N VAL A 315 -9.65 -10.94 -19.45
CA VAL A 315 -10.24 -11.75 -20.52
C VAL A 315 -11.49 -12.48 -20.02
N ALA A 316 -11.45 -13.08 -18.83
CA ALA A 316 -12.61 -13.72 -18.21
C ALA A 316 -13.77 -12.73 -18.05
N ALA A 317 -13.52 -11.51 -17.56
CA ALA A 317 -14.55 -10.49 -17.43
C ALA A 317 -15.15 -10.06 -18.79
N ARG A 318 -14.32 -9.94 -19.84
CA ARG A 318 -14.79 -9.66 -21.21
C ARG A 318 -15.66 -10.79 -21.78
N GLN A 319 -15.45 -12.02 -21.32
CA GLN A 319 -16.26 -13.19 -21.66
C GLN A 319 -17.51 -13.34 -20.77
N GLY A 320 -17.79 -12.36 -19.90
CA GLY A 320 -19.00 -12.32 -19.09
C GLY A 320 -18.85 -12.89 -17.68
N ALA A 321 -17.64 -13.26 -17.25
CA ALA A 321 -17.41 -13.67 -15.87
C ALA A 321 -17.57 -12.48 -14.91
N ASN A 322 -18.30 -12.68 -13.82
CA ASN A 322 -18.38 -11.70 -12.74
C ASN A 322 -17.17 -11.80 -11.79
N TYR A 323 -17.00 -10.81 -10.91
CA TYR A 323 -15.86 -10.78 -9.99
C TYR A 323 -15.75 -12.04 -9.12
N SER A 324 -16.88 -12.63 -8.73
CA SER A 324 -16.89 -13.82 -7.89
C SER A 324 -16.38 -15.05 -8.63
N GLN A 325 -16.74 -15.21 -9.90
CA GLN A 325 -16.26 -16.31 -10.73
C GLN A 325 -14.75 -16.19 -10.97
N ILE A 326 -14.26 -14.98 -11.24
CA ILE A 326 -12.83 -14.72 -11.46
C ILE A 326 -12.03 -15.07 -10.20
N LEU A 327 -12.43 -14.55 -9.03
CA LEU A 327 -11.73 -14.80 -7.77
C LEU A 327 -11.77 -16.28 -7.38
N LYS A 328 -12.93 -16.94 -7.45
CA LYS A 328 -13.07 -18.37 -7.10
C LYS A 328 -12.36 -19.31 -8.08
N TYR A 329 -12.05 -18.85 -9.28
CA TYR A 329 -11.23 -19.61 -10.23
C TYR A 329 -9.76 -19.62 -9.82
N TYR A 330 -9.17 -18.44 -9.60
CA TYR A 330 -7.74 -18.29 -9.32
C TYR A 330 -7.37 -18.58 -7.87
N TYR A 331 -8.28 -18.39 -6.92
CA TYR A 331 -8.10 -18.75 -5.52
C TYR A 331 -8.98 -19.94 -5.18
N THR A 332 -8.37 -21.08 -4.87
CA THR A 332 -9.09 -22.37 -4.75
C THR A 332 -9.89 -22.43 -3.46
N ASN A 333 -11.16 -22.86 -3.55
CA ASN A 333 -12.05 -23.11 -2.41
C ASN A 333 -12.21 -21.91 -1.45
N ILE A 334 -12.17 -20.68 -2.00
CA ILE A 334 -12.45 -19.49 -1.21
C ILE A 334 -13.94 -19.15 -1.17
N ASP A 335 -14.30 -18.43 -0.12
CA ASP A 335 -15.55 -17.70 -0.02
C ASP A 335 -15.32 -16.20 -0.17
N LEU A 336 -16.39 -15.47 -0.49
CA LEU A 336 -16.38 -14.00 -0.50
C LEU A 336 -17.30 -13.53 0.61
N THR A 337 -16.69 -12.96 1.65
CA THR A 337 -17.36 -12.59 2.89
C THR A 337 -17.33 -11.08 3.05
N ARG A 338 -18.47 -10.48 3.41
CA ARG A 338 -18.52 -9.08 3.82
C ARG A 338 -18.12 -8.99 5.29
N MET A 339 -16.91 -8.48 5.56
CA MET A 339 -16.36 -8.41 6.91
C MET A 339 -16.80 -7.17 7.69
N TYR A 340 -17.12 -6.06 7.02
CA TYR A 340 -17.56 -4.80 7.63
C TYR A 340 -18.50 -4.02 6.73
#